data_AF-A0A9E3N4Z0-F1
#
_entry.id   AF-A0A9E3N4Z0-F1
#
_cell.length_a   1.000
_cell.length_b   1.000
_cell.length_c   1.000
_cell.angle_alpha   90.00
_cell.angle_beta   90.00
_cell.angle_gamma   90.00
#
_symmetry.space_group_name_H-M   'P 1'
#
loop_
_entity.id
_entity.type
_entity.pdbx_description
1 polymer ?
#
loop_
_entity_poly.entity_id
_entity_poly.type
_entity_poly.pdbx_seq_one_letter_code
_entity_poly.pdbx_strand_id
1 'polypeptide(L)'
;MSEILVPVSFGELLDKIAILQIKSERMTDPAKLANVRNELSALEKTWMAHPAAGHDIARLRAELKAVNERLWVIEDDIRIKEKAQAFDEEFVRLARSVYFENDERARIKKDINLALGSSYVEEKSYQDYRAGHAAP
;
A
#
# COMPACT_ATOMS: atom_id res chain seq x y z
N MET A 1 5.82 -7.89 -25.64
CA MET A 1 7.07 -7.61 -24.89
C MET A 1 7.35 -8.80 -24.00
N SER A 2 8.62 -9.09 -23.72
CA SER A 2 8.99 -10.11 -22.72
C SER A 2 8.75 -9.54 -21.32
N GLU A 3 8.09 -10.31 -20.46
CA GLU A 3 7.89 -9.98 -19.05
C GLU A 3 9.04 -10.57 -18.21
N ILE A 4 9.35 -9.94 -17.08
CA ILE A 4 10.25 -10.50 -16.06
C ILE A 4 9.37 -11.06 -14.95
N LEU A 5 9.57 -12.34 -14.63
CA LEU A 5 8.87 -13.00 -13.54
C LEU A 5 9.71 -12.88 -12.27
N VAL A 6 9.11 -12.36 -11.20
CA VAL A 6 9.77 -12.18 -9.90
C VAL A 6 9.00 -12.91 -8.80
N PRO A 7 9.69 -13.64 -7.90
CA PRO A 7 9.05 -14.15 -6.70
C PRO A 7 8.74 -12.99 -5.74
N VAL A 8 7.50 -12.93 -5.27
CA VAL A 8 7.05 -11.94 -4.27
C VAL A 8 6.16 -12.63 -3.24
N SER A 9 6.02 -12.02 -2.06
CA SER A 9 5.05 -12.45 -1.06
C SER A 9 3.61 -12.16 -1.51
N PHE A 10 2.63 -12.88 -0.96
CA PHE A 10 1.22 -12.61 -1.27
C PHE A 10 0.79 -11.20 -0.83
N GLY A 11 1.27 -10.75 0.33
CA GLY A 11 1.04 -9.40 0.84
C GLY A 11 1.58 -8.33 -0.10
N GLU A 12 2.76 -8.53 -0.69
CA GLU A 12 3.34 -7.60 -1.67
C GLU A 12 2.50 -7.52 -2.95
N LEU A 13 2.10 -8.66 -3.50
CA LEU A 13 1.24 -8.70 -4.69
C LEU A 13 -0.10 -7.98 -4.43
N LEU A 14 -0.74 -8.28 -3.32
CA LEU A 14 -2.04 -7.70 -2.97
C LEU A 14 -1.95 -6.21 -2.61
N ASP A 15 -0.84 -5.76 -2.03
CA ASP A 15 -0.57 -4.33 -1.81
C ASP A 15 -0.44 -3.58 -3.15
N LYS A 16 0.31 -4.13 -4.10
CA LYS A 16 0.44 -3.54 -5.44
C LYS A 16 -0.91 -3.48 -6.16
N ILE A 17 -1.73 -4.53 -6.05
CA ILE A 17 -3.10 -4.53 -6.59
C ILE A 17 -3.93 -3.42 -5.94
N ALA A 18 -3.92 -3.29 -4.60
CA ALA A 18 -4.67 -2.26 -3.90
C ALA A 18 -4.27 -0.84 -4.34
N ILE A 19 -2.97 -0.56 -4.49
CA ILE A 19 -2.47 0.73 -4.98
C ILE A 19 -2.96 1.01 -6.40
N LEU A 20 -2.92 0.02 -7.29
CA LEU A 20 -3.39 0.18 -8.68
C LEU A 20 -4.90 0.37 -8.76
N GLN A 21 -5.68 -0.27 -7.89
CA GLN A 21 -7.12 -0.04 -7.77
C GLN A 21 -7.42 1.41 -7.39
N ILE A 22 -6.76 1.93 -6.34
CA ILE A 22 -6.89 3.34 -5.91
C ILE A 22 -6.50 4.29 -7.05
N LYS A 23 -5.40 4.01 -7.76
CA LYS A 23 -4.98 4.79 -8.94
C LYS A 23 -6.04 4.78 -10.04
N SER A 24 -6.61 3.62 -10.36
CA SER A 24 -7.67 3.50 -11.37
C SER A 24 -8.95 4.25 -10.98
N GLU A 25 -9.22 4.38 -9.68
CA GLU A 25 -10.39 5.10 -9.14
C GLU A 25 -10.18 6.62 -9.09
N ARG A 26 -8.96 7.09 -8.79
CA ARG A 26 -8.67 8.52 -8.52
C ARG A 26 -8.01 9.28 -9.67
N MET A 27 -7.31 8.60 -10.57
CA MET A 27 -6.64 9.27 -11.70
C MET A 27 -7.65 9.63 -12.80
N THR A 28 -7.38 10.71 -13.53
CA THR A 28 -8.28 11.22 -14.58
C THR A 28 -7.66 11.25 -15.97
N ASP A 29 -6.33 11.20 -16.07
CA ASP A 29 -5.60 11.16 -17.34
C ASP A 29 -5.88 9.84 -18.08
N PRO A 30 -6.47 9.85 -19.29
CA PRO A 30 -6.88 8.64 -19.99
C PRO A 30 -5.71 7.71 -20.36
N ALA A 31 -4.57 8.26 -20.77
CA ALA A 31 -3.42 7.47 -21.17
C ALA A 31 -2.78 6.77 -19.96
N LYS A 32 -2.67 7.48 -18.83
CA LYS A 32 -2.18 6.90 -17.58
C LYS A 32 -3.14 5.86 -17.02
N LEU A 33 -4.45 6.12 -17.10
CA LEU A 33 -5.48 5.15 -16.68
C LEU A 33 -5.42 3.86 -17.48
N ALA A 34 -5.24 3.95 -18.81
CA ALA A 34 -5.07 2.77 -19.64
C ALA A 34 -3.88 1.92 -19.17
N ASN A 35 -2.74 2.55 -18.88
CA ASN A 35 -1.57 1.85 -18.37
C ASN A 35 -1.81 1.20 -17.00
N VAL A 36 -2.41 1.93 -16.04
CA VAL A 36 -2.74 1.41 -14.70
C VAL A 36 -3.67 0.20 -14.79
N ARG A 37 -4.71 0.28 -15.63
CA ARG A 37 -5.69 -0.80 -15.79
C ARG A 37 -5.11 -2.03 -16.48
N ASN A 38 -4.18 -1.83 -17.43
CA ASN A 38 -3.46 -2.93 -18.05
C ASN A 38 -2.63 -3.70 -17.02
N GLU A 39 -1.85 -3.00 -16.18
CA GLU A 39 -1.06 -3.62 -15.10
C GLU A 39 -1.96 -4.29 -14.06
N LEU A 40 -3.02 -3.60 -13.61
CA LEU A 40 -3.98 -4.13 -12.65
C LEU A 40 -4.62 -5.43 -13.14
N SER A 41 -5.09 -5.45 -14.39
CA SER A 41 -5.72 -6.64 -14.97
C SER A 41 -4.75 -7.83 -15.03
N ALA A 42 -3.49 -7.60 -15.34
CA ALA A 42 -2.47 -8.66 -15.36
C ALA A 42 -2.24 -9.25 -13.95
N LEU A 43 -2.09 -8.39 -12.93
CA LEU A 43 -1.89 -8.85 -11.56
C LEU A 43 -3.13 -9.54 -10.98
N GLU A 44 -4.34 -9.04 -11.26
CA GLU A 44 -5.58 -9.67 -10.83
C GLU A 44 -5.77 -11.05 -11.47
N LYS A 45 -5.46 -11.21 -12.75
CA LYS A 45 -5.47 -12.53 -13.41
C LYS A 45 -4.50 -13.51 -12.75
N THR A 46 -3.28 -13.06 -12.46
CA THR A 46 -2.27 -13.87 -11.75
C THR A 46 -2.76 -14.29 -10.37
N TRP A 47 -3.36 -13.37 -9.61
CA TRP A 47 -3.92 -13.68 -8.30
C TRP A 47 -5.07 -14.68 -8.38
N MET A 48 -6.05 -14.43 -9.25
CA MET A 48 -7.25 -15.28 -9.39
C MET A 48 -6.95 -16.68 -9.90
N ALA A 49 -5.84 -16.88 -10.62
CA ALA A 49 -5.38 -18.19 -11.05
C ALA A 49 -4.73 -19.02 -9.93
N HIS A 50 -4.36 -18.39 -8.80
CA HIS A 50 -3.69 -19.06 -7.70
C HIS A 50 -4.70 -19.62 -6.67
N PRO A 51 -4.53 -20.85 -6.14
CA PRO A 51 -5.46 -21.45 -5.18
C PRO A 51 -5.69 -20.61 -3.91
N ALA A 52 -4.67 -19.86 -3.47
CA ALA A 52 -4.77 -18.95 -2.34
C ALA A 52 -5.88 -17.88 -2.49
N ALA A 53 -6.33 -17.58 -3.71
CA ALA A 53 -7.44 -16.65 -3.95
C ALA A 53 -8.79 -17.15 -3.40
N GLY A 54 -8.92 -18.45 -3.12
CA GLY A 54 -10.11 -19.01 -2.46
C GLY A 54 -10.14 -18.84 -0.94
N HIS A 55 -9.06 -18.38 -0.31
CA HIS A 55 -9.03 -18.14 1.14
C HIS A 55 -9.72 -16.83 1.50
N ASP A 56 -10.49 -16.83 2.60
CA ASP A 56 -11.14 -15.61 3.07
C ASP A 56 -10.15 -14.68 3.78
N ILE A 57 -9.73 -13.66 3.03
CA ILE A 57 -8.95 -12.53 3.52
C ILE A 57 -9.61 -11.20 3.16
N ALA A 58 -10.94 -11.19 2.94
CA ALA A 58 -11.65 -10.00 2.45
C ALA A 58 -11.46 -8.79 3.37
N ARG A 59 -11.52 -9.02 4.70
CA ARG A 59 -11.25 -8.00 5.72
C ARG A 59 -9.84 -7.42 5.58
N LEU A 60 -8.82 -8.27 5.50
CA LEU A 60 -7.42 -7.84 5.39
C LEU A 60 -7.15 -7.07 4.10
N ARG A 61 -7.78 -7.46 2.97
CA ARG A 61 -7.70 -6.72 1.71
C ARG A 61 -8.34 -5.33 1.82
N ALA A 62 -9.49 -5.24 2.49
CA ALA A 62 -10.15 -3.96 2.73
C ALA A 62 -9.31 -3.04 3.62
N GLU A 63 -8.73 -3.57 4.69
CA GLU A 63 -7.81 -2.83 5.57
C GLU A 63 -6.56 -2.35 4.83
N LEU A 64 -5.97 -3.20 4.00
CA LEU A 64 -4.81 -2.84 3.17
C LEU A 64 -5.12 -1.71 2.19
N LYS A 65 -6.29 -1.78 1.53
CA LYS A 65 -6.75 -0.70 0.65
C LYS A 65 -6.98 0.59 1.46
N ALA A 66 -7.67 0.52 2.59
CA ALA A 66 -7.96 1.69 3.42
C ALA A 66 -6.69 2.39 3.92
N VAL A 67 -5.64 1.66 4.31
CA VAL A 67 -4.35 2.25 4.68
C VAL A 67 -3.69 2.94 3.49
N ASN A 68 -3.69 2.30 2.31
CA ASN A 68 -3.15 2.93 1.10
C ASN A 68 -3.94 4.19 0.69
N GLU A 69 -5.25 4.23 0.92
CA GLU A 69 -6.06 5.42 0.69
C GLU A 69 -5.71 6.57 1.63
N ARG A 70 -5.43 6.28 2.91
CA ARG A 70 -4.95 7.27 3.88
C ARG A 70 -3.56 7.79 3.50
N LEU A 71 -2.63 6.89 3.15
CA LEU A 71 -1.30 7.26 2.66
C LEU A 71 -1.39 8.17 1.42
N TRP A 72 -2.29 7.87 0.49
CA TRP A 72 -2.51 8.72 -0.69
C TRP A 72 -2.92 10.15 -0.30
N VAL A 73 -3.87 10.29 0.63
CA VAL A 73 -4.32 11.62 1.09
C VAL A 73 -3.19 12.36 1.80
N ILE A 74 -2.47 11.68 2.71
CA ILE A 74 -1.32 12.27 3.42
C ILE A 74 -0.26 12.75 2.43
N GLU A 75 0.08 11.96 1.41
CA GLU A 75 1.05 12.36 0.39
C GLU A 75 0.58 13.58 -0.43
N ASP A 76 -0.72 13.67 -0.75
CA ASP A 76 -1.27 14.80 -1.49
C ASP A 76 -1.23 16.08 -0.64
N ASP A 77 -1.62 15.99 0.63
CA ASP A 77 -1.57 17.09 1.59
C ASP A 77 -0.13 17.59 1.80
N ILE A 78 0.84 16.67 1.91
CA ILE A 78 2.27 17.01 1.99
C ILE A 78 2.71 17.76 0.71
N ARG A 79 2.30 17.31 -0.48
CA ARG A 79 2.65 17.99 -1.74
C ARG A 79 2.04 19.39 -1.85
N ILE A 80 0.82 19.58 -1.34
CA ILE A 80 0.17 20.90 -1.29
C ILE A 80 0.97 21.85 -0.37
N LYS A 81 1.35 21.38 0.82
CA LYS A 81 2.17 22.15 1.77
C LYS A 81 3.56 22.46 1.22
N GLU A 82 4.23 21.48 0.60
CA GLU A 82 5.54 21.63 -0.06
C GLU A 82 5.49 22.71 -1.15
N LYS A 83 4.48 22.66 -2.03
CA LYS A 83 4.28 23.66 -3.08
C LYS A 83 4.07 25.07 -2.53
N ALA A 84 3.41 25.18 -1.37
CA ALA A 84 3.23 26.44 -0.66
C ALA A 84 4.44 26.83 0.23
N GLN A 85 5.47 25.98 0.30
CA GLN A 85 6.61 26.09 1.23
C GLN A 85 6.17 26.25 2.71
N ALA A 86 5.05 25.64 3.07
CA ALA A 86 4.48 25.69 4.41
C ALA A 86 5.01 24.54 5.28
N PHE A 87 6.16 24.75 5.91
CA PHE A 87 6.82 23.78 6.81
C PHE A 87 6.40 23.97 8.27
N ASP A 88 5.10 23.96 8.50
CA ASP A 88 4.48 24.20 9.80
C ASP A 88 4.30 22.91 10.63
N GLU A 89 3.70 23.04 11.82
CA GLU A 89 3.41 21.91 12.70
C GLU A 89 2.55 20.84 12.02
N GLU A 90 1.65 21.26 11.12
CA GLU A 90 0.82 20.33 10.36
C GLU A 90 1.65 19.55 9.33
N PHE A 91 2.58 20.19 8.63
CA PHE A 91 3.53 19.47 7.77
C PHE A 91 4.32 18.41 8.56
N VAL A 92 4.83 18.77 9.74
CA VAL A 92 5.54 17.83 10.62
C VAL A 92 4.63 16.67 11.05
N ARG A 93 3.36 16.97 11.41
CA ARG A 93 2.37 15.95 11.77
C ARG A 93 2.06 14.99 10.61
N LEU A 94 1.87 15.52 9.40
CA LEU A 94 1.64 14.73 8.20
C LEU A 94 2.84 13.83 7.89
N ALA A 95 4.06 14.39 7.88
CA ALA A 95 5.28 13.64 7.64
C ALA A 95 5.49 12.50 8.66
N ARG A 96 5.18 12.75 9.94
CA ARG A 96 5.22 11.69 10.98
C ARG A 96 4.16 10.61 10.75
N SER A 97 2.96 11.00 10.32
CA SER A 97 1.85 10.08 10.04
C SER A 97 2.19 9.06 8.96
N VAL A 98 3.04 9.43 7.99
CA VAL A 98 3.54 8.50 6.95
C VAL A 98 4.21 7.27 7.55
N TYR A 99 5.02 7.40 8.61
CA TYR A 99 5.69 6.25 9.22
C TYR A 99 4.68 5.31 9.89
N PHE A 100 3.73 5.86 10.65
CA PHE A 100 2.71 5.08 11.34
C PHE A 100 1.83 4.30 10.37
N GLU A 101 1.38 4.94 9.29
CA GLU A 101 0.55 4.28 8.27
C GLU A 101 1.35 3.26 7.44
N ASN A 102 2.64 3.51 7.18
CA ASN A 102 3.51 2.52 6.52
C ASN A 102 3.78 1.28 7.40
N ASP A 103 3.86 1.45 8.72
CA ASP A 103 4.01 0.34 9.64
C ASP A 103 2.72 -0.47 9.74
N GLU A 104 1.57 0.20 9.76
CA GLU A 104 0.27 -0.48 9.72
C GLU A 104 0.07 -1.24 8.40
N ARG A 105 0.43 -0.63 7.26
CA ARG A 105 0.41 -1.30 5.95
C ARG A 105 1.23 -2.58 5.96
N ALA A 106 2.44 -2.52 6.49
CA ALA A 106 3.33 -3.67 6.57
C ALA A 106 2.83 -4.74 7.55
N ARG A 107 2.25 -4.33 8.69
CA ARG A 107 1.59 -5.25 9.62
C ARG A 107 0.49 -6.04 8.91
N ILE A 108 -0.39 -5.37 8.16
CA ILE A 108 -1.47 -6.01 7.39
C ILE A 108 -0.91 -6.92 6.29
N LYS A 109 0.13 -6.50 5.56
CA LYS A 109 0.81 -7.35 4.57
C LYS A 109 1.36 -8.64 5.23
N LYS A 110 1.91 -8.53 6.43
CA LYS A 110 2.39 -9.70 7.21
C LYS A 110 1.24 -10.60 7.61
N ASP A 111 0.12 -10.05 8.09
CA ASP A 111 -1.08 -10.83 8.42
C ASP A 111 -1.62 -11.60 7.20
N ILE A 112 -1.64 -10.97 6.02
CA ILE A 112 -2.00 -11.62 4.75
C ILE A 112 -1.02 -12.76 4.42
N ASN A 113 0.28 -12.51 4.55
CA ASN A 113 1.30 -13.53 4.31
C ASN A 113 1.11 -14.75 5.21
N LEU A 114 0.81 -14.53 6.49
CA LEU A 114 0.54 -15.61 7.45
C LEU A 114 -0.76 -16.35 7.12
N ALA A 115 -1.85 -15.63 6.83
CA ALA A 115 -3.15 -16.22 6.51
C ALA A 115 -3.13 -17.09 5.25
N LEU A 116 -2.26 -16.76 4.30
CA LEU A 116 -2.14 -17.46 3.01
C LEU A 116 -0.97 -18.45 2.94
N GLY A 117 -0.14 -18.55 4.00
CA GLY A 117 1.04 -19.41 4.01
C GLY A 117 2.11 -19.00 3.00
N SER A 118 2.37 -17.69 2.86
CA SER A 118 3.38 -17.15 1.94
C SER A 118 4.78 -17.68 2.27
N SER A 119 5.50 -18.15 1.24
CA SER A 119 6.92 -18.57 1.37
C SER A 119 7.88 -17.40 1.62
N TYR A 120 7.46 -16.19 1.28
CA TYR A 120 8.23 -14.97 1.48
C TYR A 120 7.52 -14.06 2.48
N VAL A 121 8.28 -13.43 3.36
CA VAL A 121 7.81 -12.40 4.28
C VAL A 121 8.81 -11.24 4.22
N GLU A 122 8.29 -10.02 4.11
CA GLU A 122 9.10 -8.81 4.23
C GLU A 122 9.51 -8.63 5.68
N GLU A 123 10.82 -8.54 5.95
CA GLU A 123 11.35 -8.27 7.28
C GLU A 123 11.71 -6.78 7.43
N LYS A 124 11.22 -6.21 8.52
CA LYS A 124 11.37 -4.81 8.89
C LYS A 124 12.48 -4.72 9.96
N SER A 125 13.59 -4.05 9.66
CA SER A 125 14.60 -3.69 10.67
C SER A 125 14.26 -2.32 11.27
N TYR A 126 13.44 -2.27 12.32
CA TYR A 126 12.99 -0.99 12.91
C TYR A 126 13.41 -0.84 14.36
N GLN A 127 13.74 0.40 14.73
CA GLN A 127 13.64 0.92 16.09
C GLN A 127 12.20 1.40 16.30
N ASP A 128 11.62 1.12 17.48
CA ASP A 128 10.23 1.45 17.77
C ASP A 128 10.05 2.97 17.98
N TYR A 129 9.55 3.66 16.95
CA TYR A 129 9.30 5.10 16.99
C TYR A 129 8.07 5.48 17.82
N ARG A 130 7.26 4.50 18.28
CA ARG A 130 6.08 4.76 19.13
C ARG A 130 6.46 5.11 20.57
N ALA A 131 7.67 4.77 21.01
CA ALA A 131 8.14 4.98 22.37
C ALA A 131 8.43 6.46 22.73
N GLY A 132 8.44 7.37 21.76
CA GLY A 132 8.81 8.78 21.96
C GLY A 132 7.64 9.77 22.11
N HIS A 133 6.38 9.35 21.95
CA HIS A 133 5.24 10.27 21.83
C HIS A 133 4.09 9.97 22.79
N ALA A 134 4.41 9.75 24.07
CA ALA A 134 3.49 10.17 25.12
C ALA A 134 3.37 11.69 25.02
N ALA A 135 2.29 12.18 24.40
CA ALA A 135 1.99 13.61 24.37
C ALA A 135 1.73 14.11 25.81
N PRO A 136 2.14 15.34 26.16
CA PRO A 136 1.64 16.02 27.36
C PRO A 136 0.14 16.32 27.27
#